data_AF-A0A7X7HDG9-F1
#
_entry.id   AF-A0A7X7HDG9-F1
#
_cell.length_a   1.000
_cell.length_b   1.000
_cell.length_c   1.000
_cell.angle_alpha   90.00
_cell.angle_beta   90.00
_cell.angle_gamma   90.00
#
_symmetry.space_group_name_H-M   'P 1'
#
loop_
_entity.id
_entity.type
_entity.pdbx_description
1 polymer ?
#
loop_
_entity_poly.entity_id
_entity_poly.type
_entity_poly.pdbx_seq_one_letter_code
_entity_poly.pdbx_strand_id
1 'polypeptide(L)'
;MTERPEGEQPEIDPFEAIVAGLGASAPQRDLALIVTPFASAEALAGLAAAAGLACTVVPSESGAVAAMDLEVADPFEKLTGEPPKEALALAKAISILTRIDVVLLVSRLVSEGGEVSLEGELSAWRVTGADIGGEISPGLVIAGLDPTIEDLAVGEKRLADVPGTIDSSALSSAEAAGMISRAVQRPGRKKRHGAARDSGVEPEADAAAETDPGSEADPAPEHPEQDGTEPEQ
;
A
#
# COMPACT_ATOMS: atom_id res chain seq x y z
N MET A 1 -22.44 35.48 -58.09
CA MET A 1 -21.19 35.98 -57.46
C MET A 1 -21.62 36.83 -56.28
N THR A 2 -21.72 36.22 -55.09
CA THR A 2 -20.74 36.31 -53.97
C THR A 2 -20.89 37.68 -53.26
N GLU A 3 -21.10 37.84 -51.96
CA GLU A 3 -20.62 37.12 -50.78
C GLU A 3 -21.60 37.25 -49.60
N ARG A 4 -21.60 36.25 -48.73
CA ARG A 4 -22.20 36.25 -47.40
C ARG A 4 -21.06 36.59 -46.42
N PRO A 5 -21.04 37.72 -45.69
CA PRO A 5 -20.13 37.87 -44.56
C PRO A 5 -20.86 37.26 -43.34
N GLU A 6 -20.43 36.07 -42.95
CA GLU A 6 -19.45 35.82 -41.88
C GLU A 6 -20.19 35.79 -40.54
N GLY A 7 -20.44 34.56 -40.11
CA GLY A 7 -21.15 34.29 -38.87
C GLY A 7 -20.36 34.82 -37.69
N GLU A 8 -21.09 35.51 -36.81
CA GLU A 8 -20.75 35.77 -35.43
C GLU A 8 -20.04 34.54 -34.84
N GLN A 9 -18.72 34.63 -34.67
CA GLN A 9 -18.01 33.64 -33.86
C GLN A 9 -18.44 33.91 -32.41
N PRO A 10 -18.99 32.92 -31.70
CA PRO A 10 -19.36 33.14 -30.31
C PRO A 10 -18.09 33.53 -29.55
N GLU A 11 -18.07 34.75 -29.00
CA GLU A 11 -17.06 35.22 -28.08
C GLU A 11 -17.19 34.37 -26.82
N ILE A 12 -16.40 33.31 -26.73
CA ILE A 12 -16.35 32.46 -25.55
C ILE A 12 -15.70 33.32 -24.47
N ASP A 13 -16.45 33.63 -23.40
CA ASP A 13 -15.90 34.33 -22.25
C ASP A 13 -14.67 33.54 -21.75
N PRO A 14 -13.47 34.14 -21.71
CA PRO A 14 -12.26 33.45 -21.28
C PRO A 14 -12.39 32.86 -19.88
N PHE A 15 -13.23 33.43 -19.01
CA PHE A 15 -13.55 32.85 -17.71
C PHE A 15 -14.39 31.58 -17.83
N GLU A 16 -15.44 31.58 -18.67
CA GLU A 16 -16.22 30.37 -18.98
C GLU A 16 -15.36 29.29 -19.66
N ALA A 17 -14.41 29.68 -20.51
CA ALA A 17 -13.46 28.73 -21.12
C ALA A 17 -12.54 28.09 -20.07
N ILE A 18 -12.05 28.86 -19.09
CA ILE A 18 -11.25 28.35 -17.97
C ILE A 18 -12.10 27.44 -17.08
N VAL A 19 -13.32 27.86 -16.72
CA VAL A 19 -14.26 27.06 -15.91
C VAL A 19 -14.66 25.77 -16.62
N ALA A 20 -14.93 25.82 -17.92
CA ALA A 20 -15.20 24.64 -18.74
C ALA A 20 -13.97 23.73 -18.86
N GLY A 21 -12.77 24.30 -18.97
CA GLY A 21 -11.51 23.56 -18.94
C GLY A 21 -11.22 22.88 -17.60
N LEU A 22 -11.69 23.45 -16.49
CA LEU A 22 -11.64 22.82 -15.16
C LEU A 22 -12.66 21.67 -15.00
N GLY A 23 -13.71 21.63 -15.83
CA GLY A 23 -14.76 20.60 -15.81
C GLY A 23 -14.63 19.52 -16.90
N ALA A 24 -13.81 19.74 -17.92
CA ALA A 24 -13.52 18.76 -18.98
C ALA A 24 -12.51 17.71 -18.48
N SER A 25 -12.94 16.83 -17.59
CA SER A 25 -12.07 15.81 -17.02
C SER A 25 -12.03 14.57 -17.92
N ALA A 26 -10.84 14.26 -18.44
CA ALA A 26 -10.55 12.95 -18.99
C ALA A 26 -10.86 11.86 -17.94
N PRO A 27 -11.21 10.61 -18.32
CA PRO A 27 -11.65 9.60 -17.36
C PRO A 27 -10.69 9.48 -16.18
N GLN A 28 -11.17 9.84 -14.99
CA GLN A 28 -10.39 9.86 -13.77
C GLN A 28 -10.66 8.58 -12.98
N ARG A 29 -9.62 7.95 -12.46
CA ARG A 29 -9.72 6.84 -11.51
C ARG A 29 -9.17 7.29 -10.18
N ASP A 30 -10.05 7.42 -9.20
CA ASP A 30 -9.68 7.71 -7.83
C ASP A 30 -9.85 6.45 -6.98
N LEU A 31 -8.77 6.01 -6.34
CA LEU A 31 -8.72 4.79 -5.56
C LEU A 31 -8.09 5.07 -4.20
N ALA A 32 -8.78 4.69 -3.13
CA ALA A 32 -8.22 4.64 -1.78
C ALA A 32 -7.74 3.23 -1.46
N LEU A 33 -6.53 3.12 -0.91
CA LEU A 33 -5.92 1.89 -0.42
C LEU A 33 -5.54 2.09 1.05
N ILE A 34 -6.19 1.36 1.94
CA ILE A 34 -5.87 1.29 3.37
C ILE A 34 -4.93 0.11 3.55
N VAL A 35 -3.64 0.41 3.56
CA VAL A 35 -2.56 -0.56 3.71
C VAL A 35 -2.45 -0.95 5.17
N THR A 36 -2.57 -2.25 5.45
CA THR A 36 -2.53 -2.78 6.81
C THR A 36 -1.56 -3.96 6.89
N PRO A 37 -0.81 -4.11 8.00
CA PRO A 37 -0.05 -5.33 8.26
C PRO A 37 -0.95 -6.48 8.77
N PHE A 38 -2.27 -6.40 8.55
CA PHE A 38 -3.22 -7.40 9.03
C PHE A 38 -3.10 -8.67 8.16
N ALA A 39 -2.60 -9.75 8.76
CA ALA A 39 -2.13 -10.92 8.01
C ALA A 39 -3.22 -11.71 7.23
N SER A 40 -4.50 -11.49 7.48
CA SER A 40 -5.59 -12.28 6.89
C SER A 40 -6.62 -11.40 6.20
N ALA A 41 -6.66 -11.48 4.87
CA ALA A 41 -7.69 -10.82 4.06
C ALA A 41 -9.11 -11.30 4.42
N GLU A 42 -9.32 -12.60 4.65
CA GLU A 42 -10.62 -13.13 5.09
C GLU A 42 -11.06 -12.50 6.41
N ALA A 43 -10.19 -12.42 7.42
CA ALA A 43 -10.59 -11.78 8.68
C ALA A 43 -10.83 -10.28 8.52
N LEU A 44 -10.02 -9.57 7.73
CA LEU A 44 -10.25 -8.15 7.48
C LEU A 44 -11.60 -7.92 6.79
N ALA A 45 -11.93 -8.72 5.78
CA ALA A 45 -13.21 -8.65 5.08
C ALA A 45 -14.39 -8.99 6.00
N GLY A 46 -14.27 -10.05 6.80
CA GLY A 46 -15.29 -10.42 7.77
C GLY A 46 -15.49 -9.36 8.85
N LEU A 47 -14.41 -8.74 9.35
CA LEU A 47 -14.46 -7.63 10.29
C LEU A 47 -15.13 -6.40 9.65
N ALA A 48 -14.73 -6.03 8.43
CA ALA A 48 -15.33 -4.92 7.69
C ALA A 48 -16.84 -5.14 7.48
N ALA A 49 -17.23 -6.32 7.02
CA ALA A 49 -18.64 -6.68 6.82
C ALA A 49 -19.43 -6.64 8.13
N ALA A 50 -18.89 -7.20 9.22
CA ALA A 50 -19.54 -7.17 10.53
C ALA A 50 -19.71 -5.75 11.09
N ALA A 51 -18.81 -4.83 10.72
CA ALA A 51 -18.88 -3.42 11.06
C ALA A 51 -19.70 -2.58 10.06
N GLY A 52 -20.25 -3.19 9.00
CA GLY A 52 -21.00 -2.49 7.96
C GLY A 52 -20.13 -1.57 7.08
N LEU A 53 -18.83 -1.82 7.00
CA LEU A 53 -17.89 -1.06 6.17
C LEU A 53 -17.89 -1.67 4.76
N ALA A 54 -18.26 -0.86 3.76
CA ALA A 54 -18.21 -1.26 2.36
C ALA A 54 -16.79 -1.01 1.80
N CYS A 55 -16.07 -2.08 1.48
CA CYS A 55 -14.77 -2.02 0.82
C CYS A 55 -14.45 -3.36 0.15
N THR A 56 -13.54 -3.32 -0.82
CA THR A 56 -12.96 -4.51 -1.41
C THR A 56 -11.66 -4.84 -0.69
N VAL A 57 -11.57 -5.98 -0.04
CA VAL A 57 -10.34 -6.43 0.60
C VAL A 57 -9.49 -7.19 -0.41
N VAL A 58 -8.25 -6.73 -0.57
CA VAL A 58 -7.23 -7.30 -1.45
C VAL A 58 -6.21 -8.09 -0.60
N PRO A 59 -5.99 -9.38 -0.88
CA PRO A 59 -4.92 -10.13 -0.24
C PRO A 59 -3.54 -9.65 -0.70
N SER A 60 -2.60 -9.60 0.23
CA SER A 60 -1.21 -9.17 0.02
C SER A 60 -0.26 -10.18 0.66
N GLU A 61 0.97 -10.30 0.18
CA GLU A 61 2.00 -11.13 0.83
C GLU A 61 2.41 -10.56 2.20
N SER A 62 2.43 -9.24 2.31
CA SER A 62 2.79 -8.47 3.51
C SER A 62 1.60 -8.22 4.45
N GLY A 63 0.37 -8.62 4.08
CA GLY A 63 -0.83 -8.40 4.88
C GLY A 63 -2.13 -8.40 4.08
N ALA A 64 -2.97 -7.40 4.32
CA ALA A 64 -4.23 -7.21 3.61
C ALA A 64 -4.48 -5.71 3.42
N VAL A 65 -5.06 -5.37 2.28
CA VAL A 65 -5.37 -3.98 1.94
C VAL A 65 -6.87 -3.86 1.78
N ALA A 66 -7.50 -2.88 2.41
CA ALA A 66 -8.87 -2.51 2.08
C ALA A 66 -8.83 -1.44 0.99
N ALA A 67 -9.53 -1.66 -0.10
CA ALA A 67 -9.59 -0.79 -1.25
C ALA A 67 -11.01 -0.26 -1.46
N MET A 68 -11.12 0.97 -1.92
CA MET A 68 -12.40 1.61 -2.23
C MET A 68 -12.21 2.55 -3.41
N ASP A 69 -13.01 2.35 -4.45
CA ASP A 69 -13.14 3.35 -5.52
C ASP A 69 -13.79 4.60 -4.92
N LEU A 70 -13.20 5.76 -5.23
CA LEU A 70 -13.72 7.04 -4.79
C LEU A 70 -14.55 7.64 -5.90
N GLU A 71 -15.63 8.32 -5.52
CA GLU A 71 -16.29 9.22 -6.44
C GLU A 71 -15.33 10.35 -6.82
N VAL A 72 -15.44 10.82 -8.07
CA VAL A 72 -14.60 11.92 -8.55
C VAL A 72 -14.82 13.12 -7.64
N ALA A 73 -13.78 13.46 -6.88
CA ALA A 73 -13.87 14.53 -5.90
C ALA A 73 -14.10 15.88 -6.59
N ASP A 74 -14.83 16.77 -5.91
CA ASP A 74 -14.94 18.17 -6.30
C ASP A 74 -13.51 18.74 -6.51
N PRO A 75 -13.22 19.40 -7.65
CA PRO A 75 -11.93 20.04 -7.89
C PRO A 75 -11.42 20.90 -6.73
N PHE A 76 -12.31 21.52 -5.94
CA PHE A 76 -11.94 22.32 -4.78
C PHE A 76 -11.51 21.49 -3.57
N GLU A 77 -12.04 20.29 -3.36
CA GLU A 77 -11.60 19.40 -2.28
C GLU A 77 -10.13 18.98 -2.49
N LYS A 78 -9.67 18.88 -3.75
CA LYS A 78 -8.28 18.57 -4.09
C LYS A 78 -7.29 19.63 -3.59
N LEU A 79 -7.71 20.89 -3.51
CA LEU A 79 -6.84 22.01 -3.12
C LEU A 79 -6.58 22.08 -1.61
N THR A 80 -7.32 21.32 -0.80
CA THR A 80 -7.18 21.34 0.65
C THR A 80 -5.98 20.54 1.16
N GLY A 81 -5.48 19.59 0.36
CA GLY A 81 -4.47 18.62 0.80
C GLY A 81 -4.98 17.65 1.88
N GLU A 82 -6.28 17.66 2.18
CA GLU A 82 -6.91 16.73 3.11
C GLU A 82 -7.29 15.43 2.39
N PRO A 83 -7.28 14.28 3.10
CA PRO A 83 -7.75 13.04 2.51
C PRO A 83 -9.27 13.09 2.26
N PRO A 84 -9.77 12.36 1.23
CA PRO A 84 -11.19 12.18 1.01
C PRO A 84 -11.89 11.67 2.27
N LYS A 85 -13.03 12.29 2.63
CA LYS A 85 -13.74 12.04 3.89
C LYS A 85 -14.12 10.57 4.08
N GLU A 86 -14.61 9.94 3.01
CA GLU A 86 -15.02 8.53 3.01
C GLU A 86 -13.83 7.59 3.21
N ALA A 87 -12.73 7.85 2.49
CA ALA A 87 -11.50 7.08 2.62
C ALA A 87 -10.91 7.19 4.02
N LEU A 88 -10.90 8.40 4.58
CA LEU A 88 -10.44 8.65 5.95
C LEU A 88 -11.34 7.95 6.98
N ALA A 89 -12.66 8.00 6.81
CA ALA A 89 -13.59 7.32 7.69
C ALA A 89 -13.37 5.81 7.69
N LEU A 90 -13.19 5.21 6.51
CA LEU A 90 -12.86 3.78 6.37
C LEU A 90 -11.54 3.43 7.04
N ALA A 91 -10.48 4.22 6.80
CA ALA A 91 -9.16 4.00 7.41
C ALA A 91 -9.21 4.06 8.95
N LYS A 92 -9.90 5.06 9.52
CA LYS A 92 -10.10 5.17 10.97
C LYS A 92 -10.87 3.97 11.51
N ALA A 93 -11.96 3.59 10.85
CA ALA A 93 -12.76 2.44 11.27
C ALA A 93 -11.94 1.15 11.29
N ILE A 94 -11.14 0.90 10.25
CA ILE A 94 -10.24 -0.27 10.17
C ILE A 94 -9.17 -0.19 11.26
N SER A 95 -8.55 0.96 11.47
CA SER A 95 -7.52 1.13 12.52
C SER A 95 -8.09 0.85 13.92
N ILE A 96 -9.29 1.37 14.22
CA ILE A 96 -9.98 1.11 15.50
C ILE A 96 -10.34 -0.37 15.65
N LEU A 97 -10.90 -0.97 14.61
CA LEU A 97 -11.39 -2.35 14.62
C LEU A 97 -10.26 -3.37 14.78
N THR A 98 -9.14 -3.13 14.10
CA THR A 98 -7.96 -4.00 14.15
C THR A 98 -7.00 -3.65 15.28
N ARG A 99 -7.11 -2.44 15.85
CA ARG A 99 -6.16 -1.84 16.81
C ARG A 99 -4.73 -1.74 16.26
N ILE A 100 -4.62 -1.47 14.97
CA ILE A 100 -3.36 -1.37 14.24
C ILE A 100 -3.30 -0.02 13.53
N ASP A 101 -2.12 0.58 13.49
CA ASP A 101 -1.86 1.76 12.67
C ASP A 101 -1.90 1.37 11.19
N VAL A 102 -2.64 2.15 10.41
CA VAL A 102 -2.79 1.91 8.97
C VAL A 102 -2.25 3.08 8.17
N VAL A 103 -1.94 2.82 6.91
CA VAL A 103 -1.61 3.88 5.95
C VAL A 103 -2.78 4.02 4.98
N LEU A 104 -3.35 5.21 4.90
CA LEU A 104 -4.26 5.58 3.83
C LEU A 104 -3.43 6.12 2.67
N LEU A 105 -3.42 5.42 1.54
CA LEU A 105 -2.86 5.87 0.27
C LEU A 105 -4.03 6.19 -0.68
N VAL A 106 -4.02 7.38 -1.27
CA VAL A 106 -5.00 7.80 -2.27
C VAL A 106 -4.27 7.98 -3.58
N SER A 107 -4.76 7.31 -4.62
CA SER A 107 -4.29 7.43 -5.98
C SER A 107 -5.37 8.10 -6.82
N ARG A 108 -5.01 9.17 -7.51
CA ARG A 108 -5.88 9.90 -8.44
C ARG A 108 -5.21 9.94 -9.79
N LEU A 109 -5.70 9.15 -10.72
CA LEU A 109 -5.08 8.96 -12.03
C LEU A 109 -5.96 9.56 -13.11
N VAL A 110 -5.34 10.33 -14.00
CA VAL A 110 -6.00 10.83 -15.22
C VAL A 110 -5.72 9.83 -16.34
N SER A 111 -6.77 9.34 -17.00
CA SER A 111 -6.63 8.52 -18.20
C SER A 111 -6.99 9.35 -19.42
N GLU A 112 -6.05 9.53 -20.34
CA GLU A 112 -6.33 10.07 -21.67
C GLU A 112 -6.27 8.93 -22.70
N GLY A 113 -7.30 8.84 -23.56
CA GLY A 113 -7.29 7.89 -24.70
C GLY A 113 -7.31 6.39 -24.35
N GLY A 114 -7.56 6.02 -23.09
CA GLY A 114 -7.60 4.62 -22.65
C GLY A 114 -6.26 4.06 -22.13
N GLU A 115 -5.20 4.87 -22.17
CA GLU A 115 -3.97 4.61 -21.43
C GLU A 115 -4.00 5.40 -20.11
N VAL A 116 -3.45 4.81 -19.04
CA VAL A 116 -3.29 5.51 -17.77
C VAL A 116 -2.06 6.41 -17.94
N SER A 117 -2.28 7.72 -18.00
CA SER A 117 -1.16 8.66 -18.04
C SER A 117 -0.45 8.63 -16.68
N LEU A 118 0.88 8.75 -16.69
CA LEU A 118 1.69 8.98 -15.47
C LEU A 118 1.37 10.32 -14.79
N GLU A 119 0.46 11.10 -15.37
CA GLU A 119 -0.15 12.28 -14.77
C GLU A 119 -1.20 11.84 -13.73
N GLY A 120 -0.68 11.50 -12.55
CA GLY A 120 -1.48 11.10 -11.40
C GLY A 120 -0.95 11.72 -10.11
N GLU A 121 -1.86 11.98 -9.18
CA GLU A 121 -1.53 12.44 -7.83
C GLU A 121 -1.60 11.25 -6.87
N LEU A 122 -0.56 11.09 -6.06
CA LEU A 122 -0.52 10.15 -4.95
C LEU A 122 -0.35 10.93 -3.67
N SER A 123 -1.15 10.59 -2.66
CA SER A 123 -1.09 11.19 -1.33
C SER A 123 -1.23 10.12 -0.27
N ALA A 124 -0.52 10.24 0.85
CA ALA A 124 -0.53 9.21 1.87
C ALA A 124 -0.53 9.78 3.28
N TRP A 125 -1.28 9.15 4.18
CA TRP A 125 -1.38 9.55 5.58
C TRP A 125 -1.29 8.33 6.48
N ARG A 126 -0.62 8.48 7.63
CA ARG A 126 -0.73 7.51 8.72
C ARG A 126 -2.01 7.77 9.50
N VAL A 127 -2.76 6.73 9.80
CA VAL A 127 -3.99 6.79 10.61
C VAL A 127 -3.85 5.86 11.81
N THR A 128 -4.10 6.40 13.00
CA THR A 128 -3.99 5.71 14.29
C THR A 128 -5.29 5.91 15.06
N GLY A 129 -6.11 4.86 15.12
CA GLY A 129 -7.42 4.93 15.72
C GLY A 129 -8.31 5.98 15.05
N ALA A 130 -8.74 6.98 15.81
CA ALA A 130 -9.55 8.10 15.31
C ALA A 130 -8.71 9.28 14.80
N ASP A 131 -7.39 9.25 15.01
CA ASP A 131 -6.48 10.34 14.70
C ASP A 131 -5.84 10.15 13.33
N ILE A 132 -5.69 11.27 12.62
CA ILE A 132 -4.87 11.34 11.41
C ILE A 132 -3.52 11.92 11.78
N GLY A 133 -2.45 11.21 11.45
CA GLY A 133 -1.09 11.71 11.57
C GLY A 133 -0.77 12.71 10.46
N GLY A 134 0.51 13.09 10.36
CA GLY A 134 0.99 13.86 9.22
C GLY A 134 0.91 13.07 7.91
N GLU A 135 0.86 13.80 6.81
CA GLU A 135 1.12 13.25 5.49
C GLU A 135 2.51 12.59 5.46
N ILE A 136 2.61 11.45 4.79
CA ILE A 136 3.84 10.69 4.61
C ILE A 136 4.17 10.59 3.12
N SER A 137 5.44 10.38 2.79
CA SER A 137 5.87 10.28 1.40
C SER A 137 5.18 9.10 0.69
N PRO A 138 4.38 9.34 -0.36
CA PRO A 138 3.71 8.29 -1.10
C PRO A 138 4.69 7.36 -1.81
N GLY A 139 5.81 7.91 -2.32
CA GLY A 139 6.87 7.12 -2.95
C GLY A 139 7.53 6.12 -1.99
N LEU A 140 7.70 6.49 -0.71
CA LEU A 140 8.20 5.55 0.31
C LEU A 140 7.17 4.48 0.65
N VAL A 141 5.88 4.82 0.65
CA VAL A 141 4.80 3.84 0.86
C VAL A 141 4.82 2.84 -0.29
N ILE A 142 4.81 3.31 -1.53
CA ILE A 142 4.81 2.46 -2.73
C ILE A 142 6.01 1.52 -2.78
N ALA A 143 7.21 2.02 -2.47
CA ALA A 143 8.42 1.19 -2.46
C ALA A 143 8.37 0.01 -1.47
N GLY A 144 7.45 0.04 -0.50
CA GLY A 144 7.21 -1.03 0.47
C GLY A 144 5.96 -1.87 0.19
N LEU A 145 5.23 -1.60 -0.89
CA LEU A 145 4.04 -2.37 -1.25
C LEU A 145 4.42 -3.68 -1.95
N ASP A 146 3.54 -4.67 -1.84
CA ASP A 146 3.66 -5.86 -2.69
C ASP A 146 3.26 -5.50 -4.13
N PRO A 147 3.83 -6.16 -5.15
CA PRO A 147 3.66 -5.77 -6.56
C PRO A 147 2.19 -5.59 -6.99
N THR A 148 1.29 -6.48 -6.55
CA THR A 148 -0.14 -6.37 -6.90
C THR A 148 -0.80 -5.11 -6.33
N ILE A 149 -0.36 -4.62 -5.17
CA ILE A 149 -0.90 -3.40 -4.56
C ILE A 149 -0.26 -2.16 -5.21
N GLU A 150 1.01 -2.24 -5.58
CA GLU A 150 1.68 -1.21 -6.39
C GLU A 150 0.96 -1.03 -7.74
N ASP A 151 0.74 -2.11 -8.50
CA ASP A 151 0.03 -2.08 -9.79
C ASP A 151 -1.36 -1.44 -9.68
N LEU A 152 -2.05 -1.66 -8.54
CA LEU A 152 -3.33 -1.02 -8.25
C LEU A 152 -3.18 0.49 -8.00
N ALA A 153 -2.16 0.87 -7.22
CA ALA A 153 -1.89 2.26 -6.85
C ALA A 153 -1.48 3.09 -8.07
N VAL A 154 -0.68 2.54 -8.99
CA VAL A 154 -0.25 3.24 -10.21
C VAL A 154 -1.23 3.09 -11.38
N GLY A 155 -2.28 2.26 -11.22
CA GLY A 155 -3.35 2.10 -12.20
C GLY A 155 -3.06 1.12 -13.33
N GLU A 156 -1.94 0.40 -13.31
CA GLU A 156 -1.65 -0.69 -14.24
C GLU A 156 -2.69 -1.81 -14.14
N LYS A 157 -3.28 -2.00 -12.95
CA LYS A 157 -4.31 -3.01 -12.70
C LYS A 157 -5.60 -2.42 -12.17
N ARG A 158 -6.75 -2.97 -12.59
CA ARG A 158 -8.04 -2.63 -11.97
C ARG A 158 -8.33 -3.49 -10.76
N LEU A 159 -9.01 -2.88 -9.78
CA LEU A 159 -9.43 -3.57 -8.55
C LEU A 159 -10.24 -4.82 -8.86
N ALA A 160 -11.15 -4.75 -9.82
CA ALA A 160 -11.97 -5.87 -10.28
C ALA A 160 -11.16 -7.02 -10.93
N ASP A 161 -9.93 -6.75 -11.40
CA ASP A 161 -9.08 -7.73 -12.08
C ASP A 161 -8.10 -8.41 -11.12
N VAL A 162 -8.12 -8.07 -9.82
CA VAL A 162 -7.24 -8.67 -8.82
C VAL A 162 -7.83 -9.98 -8.30
N PRO A 163 -7.12 -11.11 -8.41
CA PRO A 163 -7.62 -12.38 -7.93
C PRO A 163 -7.69 -12.42 -6.41
N GLY A 164 -8.73 -13.07 -5.88
CA GLY A 164 -8.88 -13.31 -4.44
C GLY A 164 -9.38 -12.11 -3.64
N THR A 165 -9.83 -11.05 -4.31
CA THR A 165 -10.51 -9.93 -3.66
C THR A 165 -11.83 -10.37 -3.02
N ILE A 166 -12.17 -9.76 -1.89
CA ILE A 166 -13.41 -10.02 -1.17
C ILE A 166 -14.14 -8.69 -0.99
N ASP A 167 -15.32 -8.56 -1.61
CA ASP A 167 -16.21 -7.43 -1.37
C ASP A 167 -16.94 -7.64 -0.03
N SER A 168 -16.63 -6.81 0.97
CA SER A 168 -17.22 -6.91 2.30
C SER A 168 -18.72 -6.62 2.30
N SER A 169 -19.21 -5.82 1.36
CA SER A 169 -20.62 -5.43 1.28
C SER A 169 -21.52 -6.56 0.76
N ALA A 170 -20.94 -7.52 0.05
CA ALA A 170 -21.62 -8.70 -0.48
C ALA A 170 -21.71 -9.86 0.53
N LEU A 171 -21.05 -9.76 1.68
CA LEU A 171 -21.00 -10.85 2.66
C LEU A 171 -22.24 -10.87 3.55
N SER A 172 -22.84 -12.05 3.70
CA SER A 172 -23.82 -12.28 4.76
C SER A 172 -23.16 -12.32 6.14
N SER A 173 -23.94 -12.10 7.20
CA SER A 173 -23.44 -12.16 8.58
C SER A 173 -22.84 -13.54 8.93
N ALA A 174 -23.36 -14.63 8.36
CA ALA A 174 -22.84 -15.98 8.57
C ALA A 174 -21.48 -16.19 7.89
N GLU A 175 -21.31 -15.66 6.66
CA GLU A 175 -20.04 -15.72 5.93
C GLU A 175 -18.96 -14.89 6.63
N ALA A 176 -19.30 -13.66 7.05
CA ALA A 176 -18.42 -12.79 7.81
C ALA A 176 -17.94 -13.46 9.11
N ALA A 177 -18.86 -14.02 9.90
CA ALA A 177 -18.53 -14.75 11.13
C ALA A 177 -17.65 -15.99 10.85
N GLY A 178 -17.92 -16.71 9.77
CA GLY A 178 -17.12 -17.86 9.34
C GLY A 178 -15.69 -17.48 8.96
N MET A 179 -15.51 -16.38 8.24
CA MET A 179 -14.19 -15.84 7.86
C MET A 179 -13.36 -15.45 9.09
N ILE A 180 -13.96 -14.68 10.02
CA ILE A 180 -13.30 -14.31 11.28
C ILE A 180 -12.89 -15.55 12.07
N SER A 181 -13.80 -16.53 12.19
CA SER A 181 -13.54 -17.77 12.94
C SER A 181 -12.38 -18.59 12.35
N ARG A 182 -12.31 -18.71 11.00
CA ARG A 182 -11.22 -19.44 10.33
C ARG A 182 -9.87 -18.77 10.49
N ALA A 183 -9.83 -17.44 10.48
CA ALA A 183 -8.60 -16.69 10.68
C ALA A 183 -8.04 -16.89 12.11
N VAL A 184 -8.90 -16.92 13.13
CA VAL A 184 -8.51 -17.21 14.52
C VAL A 184 -8.00 -18.64 14.68
N GLN A 185 -8.59 -19.60 13.96
CA GLN A 185 -8.19 -21.01 14.02
C GLN A 185 -6.91 -21.33 13.23
N ARG A 186 -6.44 -20.45 12.34
CA ARG A 186 -5.24 -20.64 11.51
C ARG A 186 -4.15 -19.60 11.79
N PRO A 187 -3.62 -19.49 13.02
CA PRO A 187 -2.47 -18.64 13.28
C PRO A 187 -1.22 -19.25 12.61
N GLY A 188 -0.83 -18.70 11.45
CA GLY A 188 0.52 -18.83 10.89
C GLY A 188 0.84 -20.14 10.16
N ARG A 189 0.55 -20.21 8.85
CA ARG A 189 1.34 -21.03 7.91
C ARG A 189 2.23 -20.12 7.08
N LYS A 190 3.36 -19.67 7.66
CA LYS A 190 4.47 -19.08 6.89
C LYS A 190 4.96 -20.13 5.89
N LYS A 191 4.51 -20.08 4.64
CA LYS A 191 5.22 -20.74 3.54
C LYS A 191 6.46 -19.91 3.25
N ARG A 192 7.58 -20.27 3.87
CA ARG A 192 8.91 -19.93 3.35
C ARG A 192 9.06 -20.71 2.04
N HIS A 193 8.75 -20.11 0.90
CA HIS A 193 9.33 -20.58 -0.36
C HIS A 193 10.75 -20.05 -0.39
N GLY A 194 11.71 -20.98 -0.26
CA GLY A 194 13.12 -20.67 -0.36
C GLY A 194 13.49 -20.30 -1.80
N ALA A 195 14.28 -19.25 -1.94
CA ALA A 195 15.28 -19.20 -3.00
C ALA A 195 16.51 -19.96 -2.49
N ALA A 196 16.44 -21.30 -2.54
CA ALA A 196 17.64 -22.11 -2.63
C ALA A 196 18.21 -21.84 -4.02
N ARG A 197 19.22 -20.96 -4.10
CA ARG A 197 20.09 -20.93 -5.27
C ARG A 197 20.97 -22.17 -5.19
N ASP A 198 20.66 -23.08 -6.09
CA ASP A 198 21.54 -24.12 -6.60
C ASP A 198 22.92 -23.52 -6.90
N SER A 199 23.91 -23.87 -6.08
CA SER A 199 25.30 -23.87 -6.46
C SER A 199 25.87 -25.20 -6.01
N GLY A 200 25.82 -26.17 -6.93
CA GLY A 200 26.53 -27.43 -6.79
C GLY A 200 28.02 -27.20 -6.54
N VAL A 201 28.49 -27.69 -5.40
CA VAL A 201 29.88 -28.09 -5.16
C VAL A 201 29.80 -29.40 -4.37
N GLU A 202 30.21 -30.49 -5.01
CA GLU A 202 30.28 -31.83 -4.41
C GLU A 202 31.39 -31.88 -3.34
N PRO A 203 31.25 -32.72 -2.29
CA PRO A 203 32.31 -32.92 -1.31
C PRO A 203 33.31 -33.97 -1.83
N GLU A 204 34.49 -33.55 -2.26
CA GLU A 204 35.62 -34.46 -2.41
C GLU A 204 36.28 -34.70 -1.05
N ALA A 205 36.17 -35.94 -0.59
CA ALA A 205 37.02 -36.51 0.43
C ALA A 205 38.25 -37.11 -0.25
N ASP A 206 39.45 -36.65 0.09
CA ASP A 206 40.63 -37.52 0.03
C ASP A 206 41.63 -37.16 1.13
N ALA A 207 42.23 -38.22 1.66
CA ALA A 207 43.11 -38.23 2.80
C ALA A 207 44.57 -38.31 2.34
N ALA A 208 45.47 -37.56 2.98
CA ALA A 208 46.86 -37.98 3.14
C ALA A 208 47.52 -37.22 4.29
N ALA A 209 48.06 -38.00 5.23
CA ALA A 209 48.88 -37.58 6.35
C ALA A 209 50.28 -37.15 5.92
N GLU A 210 50.95 -36.31 6.72
CA GLU A 210 52.32 -36.55 7.22
C GLU A 210 52.73 -35.49 8.27
N THR A 211 52.81 -35.96 9.52
CA THR A 211 53.84 -35.77 10.57
C THR A 211 54.48 -34.38 10.88
N ASP A 212 54.17 -33.85 12.08
CA ASP A 212 54.99 -33.72 13.33
C ASP A 212 56.39 -33.03 13.32
N PRO A 213 57.01 -32.60 14.45
CA PRO A 213 56.55 -32.05 15.75
C PRO A 213 57.24 -30.70 16.13
N GLY A 214 56.80 -30.12 17.25
CA GLY A 214 57.64 -29.32 18.16
C GLY A 214 57.20 -27.87 18.32
N SER A 215 57.29 -27.21 19.46
CA SER A 215 57.66 -27.53 20.84
C SER A 215 57.36 -26.25 21.62
N GLU A 216 56.90 -26.35 22.86
CA GLU A 216 57.03 -25.32 23.92
C GLU A 216 56.41 -23.92 23.65
N ALA A 217 55.88 -23.16 24.60
CA ALA A 217 55.62 -23.27 26.02
C ALA A 217 54.64 -22.12 26.32
N ASP A 218 53.79 -22.31 27.32
CA ASP A 218 53.03 -21.22 27.95
C ASP A 218 54.00 -20.27 28.67
N PRO A 219 53.78 -18.95 28.64
CA PRO A 219 53.45 -18.33 29.92
C PRO A 219 52.40 -17.22 29.83
N ALA A 220 51.49 -17.23 30.81
CA ALA A 220 50.66 -16.10 31.24
C ALA A 220 51.51 -15.02 31.98
N PRO A 221 50.89 -13.97 32.56
CA PRO A 221 50.08 -12.87 32.01
C PRO A 221 50.67 -11.48 32.39
N GLU A 222 50.14 -10.35 31.88
CA GLU A 222 50.07 -9.05 32.59
C GLU A 222 49.31 -7.94 31.79
N HIS A 223 48.44 -7.20 32.51
CA HIS A 223 47.62 -6.01 32.14
C HIS A 223 48.47 -4.72 32.01
N PRO A 224 47.95 -3.46 31.89
CA PRO A 224 46.59 -2.88 31.66
C PRO A 224 46.59 -1.87 30.47
N GLU A 225 45.49 -1.18 30.11
CA GLU A 225 45.10 0.20 30.49
C GLU A 225 43.95 0.61 29.53
N GLN A 226 43.02 1.53 29.76
CA GLN A 226 42.44 2.27 30.87
C GLN A 226 41.14 2.85 30.27
N ASP A 227 40.02 2.66 30.96
CA ASP A 227 38.69 3.13 30.56
C ASP A 227 38.55 4.61 30.93
N GLY A 228 38.38 5.46 29.92
CA GLY A 228 38.16 6.90 30.05
C GLY A 228 36.67 7.20 30.16
N THR A 229 36.16 7.21 31.38
CA THR A 229 34.81 7.65 31.72
C THR A 229 34.76 9.19 31.73
N GLU A 230 33.88 9.79 30.92
CA GLU A 230 33.42 11.18 31.10
C GLU A 230 31.90 11.16 31.29
N PRO A 231 31.37 11.72 32.40
CA PRO A 231 29.96 12.01 32.54
C PRO A 231 29.63 13.49 32.30
N GLU A 232 28.48 13.68 31.67
CA GLU A 232 27.46 14.75 31.76
C GLU A 232 27.84 16.13 32.32
N GLN A 233 27.50 17.17 31.53
CA GLN A 233 26.58 18.25 31.94
C GLN A 233 25.69 18.66 30.77
#